data_AF-A0A183UXF9-F1
#
_entry.id   AF-A0A183UXF9-F1
#
_cell.length_a   1.000
_cell.length_b   1.000
_cell.length_c   1.000
_cell.angle_alpha   90.00
_cell.angle_beta   90.00
_cell.angle_gamma   90.00
#
_symmetry.space_group_name_H-M   'P 1'
#
loop_
_entity.id
_entity.type
_entity.pdbx_description
1 polymer ?
#
loop_
_entity_poly.entity_id
_entity_poly.type
_entity_poly.pdbx_seq_one_letter_code
_entity_poly.pdbx_strand_id
1 'polypeptide(L)'
;MASAILEAQANFALDLLRHGVGEHESAIMSPFSVAIALAMTYAGADGKTKKELNEALAKGLPDSEIHDHFAELVEELSKPGNGYTLNTANRLYVDQGFSLKETFMAVIKSKYAGQLQAEDFRQATAVANKINTWVEDQTNSKIKDLVKPDVITEDSRLILVNAVYFKGDWAKKFDEANTQKKPFYTSADEHREVDMMRMKDKFDYTEDEDWQILGLPYKNAEVNMYVFLPKEKFALAKRLKALDGQRIMEMICDCGKVEVEVELPKFKLEKKLELVETLKKLGIEEAFSQSNANFSGISDTALCISDVIHKAFIEVNEEGTEAIAVSAVQLKWRCAWMQPHIPLRFIVVGHPFFFVIVKEQSLLFVGQVTEEGTKAAAWTAIVMPCNSVVPHFMPLKFIANHPFIFSIVNEEGSEAAAASAAIMMLRAAPVMPSGPISFIADHPFLFAIVNEEGSEAAAATNVGIAVMCLPPPPEQFNADHPFMFAFTKNKTILFIGQYF
;
A
#
# COMPACT_ATOMS: atom_id res chain seq x y z
N MET A 1 20.00 7.28 24.49
CA MET A 1 20.32 7.91 23.20
C MET A 1 20.46 6.81 22.17
N ALA A 2 19.83 6.97 21.01
CA ALA A 2 20.01 6.05 19.89
C ALA A 2 21.46 6.13 19.38
N SER A 3 21.94 5.08 18.72
CA SER A 3 23.27 5.10 18.10
C SER A 3 23.29 6.11 16.95
N ALA A 4 24.46 6.70 16.68
CA ALA A 4 24.63 7.67 15.59
C ALA A 4 24.21 7.10 14.23
N ILE A 5 24.42 5.80 14.01
CA ILE A 5 24.02 5.13 12.77
C ILE A 5 22.50 5.00 12.63
N LEU A 6 21.77 4.74 13.73
CA LEU A 6 20.31 4.71 13.70
C LEU A 6 19.73 6.10 13.40
N GLU A 7 20.34 7.16 13.92
CA GLU A 7 19.96 8.53 13.58
C GLU A 7 20.23 8.84 12.10
N ALA A 8 21.38 8.41 11.57
CA ALA A 8 21.68 8.56 10.14
C ALA A 8 20.66 7.82 9.27
N GLN A 9 20.31 6.58 9.62
CA GLN A 9 19.28 5.79 8.92
C GLN A 9 17.88 6.44 9.01
N ALA A 10 17.53 7.03 10.15
CA ALA A 10 16.26 7.73 10.32
C ALA A 10 16.19 9.02 9.49
N ASN A 11 17.31 9.76 9.37
CA ASN A 11 17.39 10.93 8.50
C ASN A 11 17.34 10.53 7.02
N PHE A 12 18.10 9.50 6.63
CA PHE A 12 18.06 8.94 5.28
C PHE A 12 16.63 8.51 4.89
N ALA A 13 15.89 7.88 5.82
CA ALA A 13 14.49 7.52 5.64
C ALA A 13 13.58 8.72 5.38
N LEU A 14 13.73 9.79 6.16
CA LEU A 14 12.96 11.02 5.98
C LEU A 14 13.28 11.71 4.66
N ASP A 15 14.56 11.79 4.29
CA ASP A 15 14.98 12.47 3.07
C ASP A 15 14.55 11.71 1.83
N LEU A 16 14.60 10.37 1.85
CA LEU A 16 14.00 9.54 0.80
C LEU A 16 12.51 9.83 0.64
N LEU A 17 11.75 9.91 1.74
CA LEU A 17 10.31 10.19 1.68
C LEU A 17 10.04 11.58 1.10
N ARG A 18 10.74 12.61 1.61
CA ARG A 18 10.57 14.01 1.20
C ARG A 18 10.90 14.27 -0.27
N HIS A 19 11.95 13.63 -0.76
CA HIS A 19 12.45 13.88 -2.12
C HIS A 19 11.90 12.88 -3.14
N GLY A 20 11.46 11.70 -2.69
CA GLY A 20 10.93 10.63 -3.55
C GLY A 20 9.41 10.59 -3.66
N VAL A 21 8.67 11.26 -2.78
CA VAL A 21 7.19 11.24 -2.77
C VAL A 21 6.63 12.66 -2.81
N GLY A 22 5.53 12.85 -3.53
CA GLY A 22 4.84 14.14 -3.58
C GLY A 22 4.31 14.57 -2.20
N GLU A 23 4.29 15.88 -1.94
CA GLU A 23 3.86 16.45 -0.64
C GLU A 23 2.44 16.02 -0.21
N HIS A 24 1.56 15.78 -1.19
CA HIS A 24 0.17 15.37 -0.99
C HIS A 24 -0.09 13.93 -1.44
N GLU A 25 0.94 13.15 -1.74
CA GLU A 25 0.82 11.79 -2.24
C GLU A 25 0.92 10.77 -1.11
N SER A 26 0.03 9.78 -1.08
CA SER A 26 0.17 8.68 -0.14
C SER A 26 1.19 7.68 -0.65
N ALA A 27 2.16 7.33 0.19
CA ALA A 27 3.19 6.37 -0.18
C ALA A 27 3.70 5.60 1.01
N ILE A 28 4.27 4.45 0.71
CA ILE A 28 5.11 3.67 1.61
C ILE A 28 6.44 3.42 0.91
N MET A 29 7.50 3.36 1.72
CA MET A 29 8.81 2.87 1.29
C MET A 29 9.49 2.11 2.42
N SER A 30 10.49 1.31 2.08
CA SER A 30 11.44 0.74 3.03
C SER A 30 12.83 1.35 2.83
N PRO A 31 13.14 2.43 3.55
CA PRO A 31 14.47 3.03 3.55
C PRO A 31 15.55 2.04 3.93
N PHE A 32 15.22 1.16 4.88
CA PHE A 32 16.06 0.06 5.32
C PHE A 32 16.55 -0.82 4.16
N SER A 33 15.62 -1.24 3.31
CA SER A 33 15.92 -2.15 2.21
C SER A 33 16.69 -1.43 1.09
N VAL A 34 16.40 -0.14 0.86
CA VAL A 34 17.19 0.72 -0.04
C VAL A 34 18.62 0.92 0.48
N ALA A 35 18.78 1.14 1.78
CA ALA A 35 20.07 1.34 2.42
C ALA A 35 20.96 0.09 2.30
N ILE A 36 20.41 -1.12 2.47
CA ILE A 36 21.14 -2.37 2.23
C ILE A 36 21.63 -2.46 0.77
N ALA A 37 20.77 -2.11 -0.19
CA ALA A 37 21.11 -2.17 -1.60
C ALA A 37 22.26 -1.19 -1.94
N LEU A 38 22.21 0.03 -1.40
CA LEU A 38 23.29 1.01 -1.54
C LEU A 38 24.55 0.60 -0.79
N ALA A 39 24.43 -0.05 0.36
CA ALA A 39 25.57 -0.56 1.13
C ALA A 39 26.35 -1.64 0.36
N MET A 40 25.69 -2.46 -0.47
CA MET A 40 26.37 -3.37 -1.39
C MET A 40 27.26 -2.61 -2.39
N THR A 41 26.76 -1.51 -2.96
CA THR A 41 27.57 -0.67 -3.87
C THR A 41 28.66 0.10 -3.14
N TYR A 42 28.41 0.52 -1.90
CA TYR A 42 29.41 1.14 -1.02
C TYR A 42 30.63 0.25 -0.81
N ALA A 43 30.41 -1.07 -0.62
CA ALA A 43 31.49 -2.03 -0.43
C ALA A 43 32.46 -2.15 -1.62
N GLY A 44 32.02 -1.74 -2.82
CA GLY A 44 32.84 -1.72 -4.04
C GLY A 44 33.17 -0.31 -4.54
N ALA A 45 32.73 0.73 -3.85
CA ALA A 45 33.00 2.12 -4.20
C ALA A 45 34.36 2.58 -3.66
N ASP A 46 34.94 3.60 -4.29
CA ASP A 46 36.13 4.30 -3.80
C ASP A 46 36.05 5.82 -4.06
N GLY A 47 36.98 6.59 -3.52
CA GLY A 47 37.10 8.03 -3.75
C GLY A 47 35.85 8.82 -3.34
N LYS A 48 35.45 9.79 -4.17
CA LYS A 48 34.32 10.68 -3.89
C LYS A 48 32.97 9.96 -3.97
N THR A 49 32.81 9.03 -4.90
CA THR A 49 31.66 8.10 -4.94
C THR A 49 31.43 7.41 -3.60
N LYS A 50 32.48 6.83 -2.99
CA LYS A 50 32.37 6.20 -1.66
C LYS A 50 32.01 7.21 -0.57
N LYS A 51 32.61 8.40 -0.60
CA LYS A 51 32.34 9.46 0.37
C LYS A 51 30.88 9.92 0.33
N GLU A 52 30.31 10.12 -0.85
CA GLU A 52 28.90 10.51 -1.02
C GLU A 52 27.94 9.44 -0.50
N LEU A 53 28.21 8.16 -0.80
CA LEU A 53 27.45 7.04 -0.26
C LEU A 53 27.53 6.95 1.27
N ASN A 54 28.72 7.16 1.86
CA ASN A 54 28.90 7.17 3.31
C ASN A 54 28.12 8.33 3.95
N GLU A 55 28.25 9.54 3.41
CA GLU A 55 27.57 10.72 3.95
C GLU A 55 26.05 10.52 3.98
N ALA A 56 25.47 10.00 2.90
CA ALA A 56 24.03 9.77 2.81
C ALA A 56 23.53 8.64 3.71
N LEU A 57 24.29 7.53 3.83
CA LEU A 57 23.84 6.36 4.60
C LEU A 57 24.18 6.44 6.10
N ALA A 58 25.29 7.09 6.44
CA ALA A 58 25.91 6.97 7.76
C ALA A 58 26.53 8.28 8.26
N LYS A 59 26.31 9.42 7.60
CA LYS A 59 26.83 10.75 8.02
C LYS A 59 28.34 10.77 8.32
N GLY A 60 29.13 10.04 7.54
CA GLY A 60 30.59 10.04 7.68
C GLY A 60 31.15 9.11 8.76
N LEU A 61 30.36 8.17 9.28
CA LEU A 61 30.84 7.16 10.24
C LEU A 61 31.95 6.27 9.64
N PRO A 62 32.81 5.66 10.49
CA PRO A 62 33.88 4.78 10.04
C PRO A 62 33.37 3.53 9.28
N ASP A 63 34.12 3.10 8.26
CA ASP A 63 33.79 1.94 7.41
C ASP A 63 33.45 0.66 8.18
N SER A 64 34.15 0.39 9.28
CA SER A 64 33.92 -0.79 10.11
C SER A 64 32.50 -0.80 10.68
N GLU A 65 32.03 0.36 11.17
CA GLU A 65 30.70 0.49 11.76
C GLU A 65 29.61 0.33 10.71
N ILE A 66 29.83 0.82 9.49
CA ILE A 66 28.88 0.72 8.38
C ILE A 66 28.70 -0.74 7.94
N HIS A 67 29.80 -1.43 7.64
CA HIS A 67 29.70 -2.79 7.11
C HIS A 67 29.21 -3.80 8.14
N ASP A 68 29.54 -3.61 9.41
CA ASP A 68 29.06 -4.50 10.46
C ASP A 68 27.58 -4.24 10.75
N HIS A 69 27.15 -2.97 10.81
CA HIS A 69 25.73 -2.62 10.94
C HIS A 69 24.89 -3.20 9.79
N PHE A 70 25.27 -2.98 8.53
CA PHE A 70 24.47 -3.50 7.42
C PHE A 70 24.50 -5.03 7.30
N ALA A 71 25.58 -5.69 7.74
CA ALA A 71 25.62 -7.15 7.82
C ALA A 71 24.67 -7.68 8.90
N GLU A 72 24.64 -7.06 10.09
CA GLU A 72 23.67 -7.35 11.14
C GLU A 72 22.24 -7.16 10.64
N LEU A 73 21.96 -6.06 9.93
CA LEU A 73 20.66 -5.79 9.33
C LEU A 73 20.22 -6.87 8.33
N VAL A 74 21.12 -7.34 7.46
CA VAL A 74 20.83 -8.43 6.52
C VAL A 74 20.58 -9.75 7.26
N GLU A 75 21.34 -10.04 8.31
CA GLU A 75 21.13 -11.23 9.15
C GLU A 75 19.76 -11.18 9.84
N GLU A 76 19.37 -10.01 10.37
CA GLU A 76 18.08 -9.80 11.00
C GLU A 76 16.89 -9.98 10.06
N LEU A 77 17.02 -9.57 8.79
CA LEU A 77 16.01 -9.84 7.76
C LEU A 77 15.93 -11.31 7.37
N SER A 78 17.04 -12.03 7.47
CA SER A 78 17.11 -13.44 7.13
C SER A 78 16.46 -14.33 8.20
N LYS A 79 16.28 -13.79 9.42
CA LYS A 79 15.59 -14.49 10.51
C LYS A 79 14.08 -14.48 10.25
N PRO A 80 13.40 -15.63 10.35
CA PRO A 80 11.95 -15.66 10.23
C PRO A 80 11.31 -14.79 11.31
N GLY A 81 10.37 -13.93 10.89
CA GLY A 81 9.61 -13.11 11.83
C GLY A 81 8.75 -13.96 12.75
N ASN A 82 8.67 -13.56 14.02
CA ASN A 82 7.83 -14.23 15.00
C ASN A 82 6.49 -13.49 15.11
N GLY A 83 5.47 -13.95 14.38
CA GLY A 83 4.15 -13.30 14.36
C GLY A 83 3.99 -12.21 13.29
N TYR A 84 4.98 -12.07 12.40
CA TYR A 84 4.93 -11.25 11.19
C TYR A 84 5.68 -11.94 10.05
N THR A 85 5.39 -11.55 8.82
CA THR A 85 6.10 -11.92 7.60
C THR A 85 6.70 -10.65 7.01
N LEU A 86 8.03 -10.62 6.95
CA LEU A 86 8.79 -9.59 6.26
C LEU A 86 9.55 -10.25 5.13
N ASN A 87 9.09 -10.04 3.91
CA ASN A 87 9.74 -10.57 2.72
C ASN A 87 10.42 -9.43 1.98
N THR A 88 11.74 -9.56 1.80
CA THR A 88 12.56 -8.58 1.08
C THR A 88 13.20 -9.24 -0.12
N ALA A 89 13.03 -8.63 -1.29
CA ALA A 89 13.68 -8.98 -2.52
C ALA A 89 14.72 -7.89 -2.83
N ASN A 90 15.91 -8.07 -2.27
CA ASN A 90 17.06 -7.19 -2.46
C ASN A 90 18.06 -7.87 -3.38
N ARG A 91 18.38 -7.26 -4.52
CA ARG A 91 19.41 -7.78 -5.43
C ARG A 91 20.07 -6.70 -6.25
N LEU A 92 21.39 -6.79 -6.34
CA LEU A 92 22.22 -6.03 -7.26
C LEU A 92 22.40 -6.84 -8.55
N TYR A 93 21.92 -6.31 -9.66
CA TYR A 93 22.14 -6.88 -10.99
C TYR A 93 23.30 -6.15 -11.66
N VAL A 94 24.21 -6.91 -12.25
CA VAL A 94 25.36 -6.38 -13.00
C VAL A 94 25.37 -6.98 -14.40
N ASP A 95 25.76 -6.18 -15.39
CA ASP A 95 25.92 -6.72 -16.74
C ASP A 95 27.04 -7.76 -16.78
N GLN A 96 26.77 -8.92 -17.39
CA GLN A 96 27.68 -10.06 -17.46
C GLN A 96 28.95 -9.78 -18.27
N GLY A 97 28.99 -8.69 -19.06
CA GLY A 97 30.18 -8.26 -19.77
C GLY A 97 31.30 -7.75 -18.85
N PHE A 98 31.01 -7.51 -17.57
CA PHE A 98 31.95 -6.99 -16.60
C PHE A 98 32.58 -8.10 -15.75
N SER A 99 33.90 -8.10 -15.69
CA SER A 99 34.65 -9.01 -14.80
C SER A 99 34.66 -8.45 -13.37
N LEU A 100 34.01 -9.17 -12.46
CA LEU A 100 33.91 -8.77 -11.05
C LEU A 100 35.13 -9.25 -10.25
N LYS A 101 35.59 -8.43 -9.31
CA LYS A 101 36.69 -8.78 -8.40
C LYS A 101 36.25 -9.85 -7.41
N GLU A 102 37.09 -10.87 -7.22
CA GLU A 102 36.84 -11.95 -6.26
C GLU A 102 36.68 -11.43 -4.82
N THR A 103 37.44 -10.40 -4.45
CA THR A 103 37.36 -9.75 -3.14
C THR A 103 35.98 -9.14 -2.90
N PHE A 104 35.41 -8.47 -3.90
CA PHE A 104 34.06 -7.91 -3.83
C PHE A 104 33.00 -9.01 -3.73
N MET A 105 33.10 -10.03 -4.59
CA MET A 105 32.21 -11.20 -4.54
C MET A 105 32.22 -11.89 -3.18
N ALA A 106 33.39 -12.00 -2.53
CA ALA A 106 33.52 -12.55 -1.19
C ALA A 106 32.80 -11.70 -0.12
N VAL A 107 32.88 -10.36 -0.22
CA VAL A 107 32.15 -9.46 0.68
C VAL A 107 30.65 -9.58 0.49
N ILE A 108 30.16 -9.58 -0.76
CA ILE A 108 28.72 -9.73 -1.04
C ILE A 108 28.18 -11.08 -0.54
N LYS A 109 28.94 -12.16 -0.76
CA LYS A 109 28.57 -13.49 -0.27
C LYS A 109 28.53 -13.58 1.26
N SER A 110 29.49 -12.96 1.94
CA SER A 110 29.61 -13.07 3.40
C SER A 110 28.69 -12.11 4.16
N LYS A 111 28.61 -10.85 3.74
CA LYS A 111 27.88 -9.78 4.46
C LYS A 111 26.47 -9.50 3.93
N TYR A 112 26.19 -9.84 2.66
CA TYR A 112 24.93 -9.50 1.98
C TYR A 112 24.22 -10.73 1.40
N ALA A 113 24.47 -11.91 1.97
CA ALA A 113 23.85 -13.18 1.60
C ALA A 113 23.90 -13.53 0.09
N GLY A 114 24.88 -13.01 -0.65
CA GLY A 114 25.04 -13.30 -2.08
C GLY A 114 23.99 -12.65 -2.97
N GLN A 115 23.41 -11.51 -2.56
CA GLN A 115 22.40 -10.76 -3.31
C GLN A 115 22.95 -10.04 -4.56
N LEU A 116 23.84 -10.67 -5.33
CA LEU A 116 24.36 -10.18 -6.59
C LEU A 116 24.12 -11.19 -7.71
N GLN A 117 23.74 -10.71 -8.89
CA GLN A 117 23.50 -11.54 -10.05
C GLN A 117 24.00 -10.87 -11.33
N ALA A 118 24.74 -11.63 -12.15
CA ALA A 118 25.15 -11.21 -13.48
C ALA A 118 24.09 -11.58 -14.52
N GLU A 119 23.75 -10.65 -15.42
CA GLU A 119 22.76 -10.85 -16.49
C GLU A 119 23.21 -10.21 -17.81
N ASP A 120 22.63 -10.64 -18.94
CA ASP A 120 22.89 -10.03 -20.25
C ASP A 120 21.89 -8.89 -20.52
N PHE A 121 22.28 -7.63 -20.27
CA PHE A 121 21.34 -6.51 -20.43
C PHE A 121 20.94 -6.23 -21.88
N ARG A 122 21.67 -6.79 -22.85
CA ARG A 122 21.24 -6.85 -24.27
C ARG A 122 19.94 -7.65 -24.46
N GLN A 123 19.59 -8.52 -23.52
CA GLN A 123 18.34 -9.28 -23.50
C GLN A 123 17.32 -8.65 -22.53
N ALA A 124 17.12 -7.33 -22.64
CA ALA A 124 16.30 -6.53 -21.74
C ALA A 124 14.95 -7.16 -21.34
N THR A 125 14.19 -7.69 -22.31
CA THR A 125 12.90 -8.34 -22.01
C THR A 125 13.04 -9.62 -21.18
N ALA A 126 14.04 -10.46 -21.49
CA ALA A 126 14.28 -11.69 -20.75
C ALA A 126 14.75 -11.38 -19.32
N VAL A 127 15.63 -10.39 -19.16
CA VAL A 127 16.13 -9.93 -17.85
C VAL A 127 15.00 -9.33 -17.02
N ALA A 128 14.18 -8.43 -17.59
CA ALA A 128 13.03 -7.85 -16.90
C ALA A 128 12.04 -8.92 -16.41
N ASN A 129 11.71 -9.91 -17.26
CA ASN A 129 10.87 -11.03 -16.86
C ASN A 129 11.48 -11.85 -15.73
N LYS A 130 12.79 -12.14 -15.80
CA LYS A 130 13.50 -12.88 -14.77
C LYS A 130 13.52 -12.14 -13.43
N ILE A 131 13.72 -10.82 -13.46
CA ILE A 131 13.62 -9.95 -12.28
C ILE A 131 12.20 -10.00 -11.71
N ASN A 132 11.18 -9.81 -12.54
CA ASN A 132 9.78 -9.79 -12.10
C ASN A 132 9.34 -11.13 -11.50
N THR A 133 9.66 -12.26 -12.13
CA THR A 133 9.37 -13.59 -11.59
C THR A 133 10.05 -13.80 -10.24
N TRP A 134 11.34 -13.45 -10.14
CA TRP A 134 12.06 -13.59 -8.87
C TRP A 134 11.45 -12.72 -7.77
N VAL A 135 11.10 -11.46 -8.06
CA VAL A 135 10.44 -10.57 -7.10
C VAL A 135 9.06 -11.10 -6.70
N GLU A 136 8.29 -11.62 -7.66
CA GLU A 136 6.97 -12.20 -7.40
C GLU A 136 7.09 -13.39 -6.44
N ASP A 137 8.05 -14.28 -6.67
CA ASP A 137 8.33 -15.43 -5.82
C ASP A 137 8.76 -15.02 -4.41
N GLN A 138 9.62 -14.01 -4.28
CA GLN A 138 10.05 -13.52 -2.97
C GLN A 138 8.92 -12.84 -2.20
N THR A 139 7.98 -12.19 -2.89
CA THR A 139 6.95 -11.33 -2.27
C THR A 139 5.58 -12.00 -2.17
N ASN A 140 5.52 -13.34 -2.25
CA ASN A 140 4.26 -14.11 -2.21
C ASN A 140 3.23 -13.61 -3.25
N SER A 141 3.71 -13.28 -4.44
CA SER A 141 2.91 -12.73 -5.54
C SER A 141 2.24 -11.38 -5.29
N LYS A 142 2.68 -10.64 -4.27
CA LYS A 142 2.13 -9.30 -3.94
C LYS A 142 2.73 -8.20 -4.78
N ILE A 143 3.99 -8.34 -5.18
CA ILE A 143 4.67 -7.38 -6.04
C ILE A 143 4.91 -8.01 -7.40
N LYS A 144 4.22 -7.48 -8.41
CA LYS A 144 4.35 -7.87 -9.82
C LYS A 144 4.83 -6.70 -10.66
N ASP A 145 5.36 -7.04 -11.83
CA ASP A 145 5.72 -6.10 -12.91
C ASP A 145 6.56 -4.91 -12.41
N LEU A 146 7.58 -5.22 -11.60
CA LEU A 146 8.44 -4.23 -10.98
C LEU A 146 9.28 -3.48 -12.03
N VAL A 147 9.91 -4.24 -12.91
CA VAL A 147 10.83 -3.74 -13.94
C VAL A 147 10.18 -3.96 -15.30
N LYS A 148 10.10 -2.88 -16.08
CA LYS A 148 9.68 -2.95 -17.47
C LYS A 148 10.93 -3.08 -18.37
N PRO A 149 10.83 -3.73 -19.54
CA PRO A 149 11.98 -3.92 -20.42
C PRO A 149 12.66 -2.63 -20.88
N ASP A 150 11.92 -1.52 -20.99
CA ASP A 150 12.41 -0.20 -21.39
C ASP A 150 13.35 0.45 -20.37
N VAL A 151 13.31 0.02 -19.11
CA VAL A 151 14.26 0.46 -18.07
C VAL A 151 15.65 -0.15 -18.27
N ILE A 152 15.73 -1.32 -18.92
CA ILE A 152 17.01 -2.01 -19.14
C ILE A 152 17.51 -1.65 -20.53
N THR A 153 18.61 -0.91 -20.58
CA THR A 153 19.25 -0.49 -21.84
C THR A 153 20.56 -1.23 -22.05
N GLU A 154 21.09 -1.22 -23.29
CA GLU A 154 22.43 -1.76 -23.57
C GLU A 154 23.55 -1.00 -22.81
N ASP A 155 23.26 0.23 -22.39
CA ASP A 155 24.15 1.06 -21.57
C ASP A 155 23.99 0.85 -20.07
N SER A 156 23.03 0.02 -19.64
CA SER A 156 22.88 -0.36 -18.24
C SER A 156 24.12 -1.13 -17.77
N ARG A 157 24.54 -0.91 -16.51
CA ARG A 157 25.77 -1.48 -15.92
C ARG A 157 25.46 -2.13 -14.58
N LEU A 158 24.86 -1.37 -13.66
CA LEU A 158 24.41 -1.84 -12.37
C LEU A 158 22.95 -1.40 -12.15
N ILE A 159 22.07 -2.36 -11.82
CA ILE A 159 20.67 -2.09 -11.49
C ILE A 159 20.39 -2.64 -10.10
N LEU A 160 19.96 -1.76 -9.19
CA LEU A 160 19.57 -2.14 -7.84
C LEU A 160 18.08 -2.37 -7.82
N VAL A 161 17.68 -3.60 -7.49
CA VAL A 161 16.27 -3.97 -7.40
C VAL A 161 15.93 -4.23 -5.94
N ASN A 162 14.90 -3.52 -5.49
CA ASN A 162 14.38 -3.61 -4.16
C ASN A 162 12.86 -3.75 -4.20
N ALA A 163 12.34 -4.87 -3.69
CA ALA A 163 10.92 -5.02 -3.45
C ALA A 163 10.65 -5.58 -2.07
N VAL A 164 9.68 -5.03 -1.37
CA VAL A 164 9.45 -5.36 0.03
C VAL A 164 7.96 -5.47 0.34
N TYR A 165 7.63 -6.55 1.03
CA TYR A 165 6.29 -6.84 1.50
C TYR A 165 6.33 -7.12 2.99
N PHE A 166 5.48 -6.41 3.74
CA PHE A 166 5.28 -6.63 5.16
C PHE A 166 3.84 -7.03 5.44
N LYS A 167 3.69 -8.03 6.30
CA LYS A 167 2.43 -8.53 6.83
C LYS A 167 2.65 -8.85 8.30
N GLY A 168 1.73 -8.50 9.18
CA GLY A 168 1.89 -8.80 10.61
C GLY A 168 0.58 -8.67 11.34
N ASP A 169 0.26 -9.62 12.22
CA ASP A 169 -0.97 -9.55 13.00
C ASP A 169 -0.80 -8.53 14.13
N TRP A 170 -1.81 -7.72 14.43
CA TRP A 170 -1.79 -6.90 15.63
C TRP A 170 -1.65 -7.78 16.88
N ALA A 171 -0.93 -7.30 17.91
CA ALA A 171 -0.90 -7.98 19.20
C ALA A 171 -2.31 -8.11 19.79
N LYS A 172 -3.14 -7.07 19.57
CA LYS A 172 -4.57 -7.07 19.82
C LYS A 172 -5.31 -6.54 18.61
N LYS A 173 -6.17 -7.39 18.05
CA LYS A 173 -6.98 -7.09 16.86
C LYS A 173 -8.09 -6.09 17.18
N PHE A 174 -8.43 -5.29 16.18
CA PHE A 174 -9.66 -4.50 16.21
C PHE A 174 -10.85 -5.44 16.01
N ASP A 175 -11.99 -5.09 16.58
CA ASP A 175 -13.23 -5.83 16.34
C ASP A 175 -13.92 -5.22 15.12
N GLU A 176 -14.13 -6.02 14.08
CA GLU A 176 -14.78 -5.59 12.83
C GLU A 176 -16.17 -4.99 13.08
N ALA A 177 -16.87 -5.43 14.14
CA ALA A 177 -18.18 -4.88 14.51
C ALA A 177 -18.10 -3.41 14.98
N ASN A 178 -16.91 -2.94 15.36
CA ASN A 178 -16.66 -1.56 15.76
C ASN A 178 -16.13 -0.69 14.60
N THR A 179 -15.86 -1.26 13.43
CA THR A 179 -15.46 -0.51 12.23
C THR A 179 -16.67 0.24 11.66
N GLN A 180 -16.53 1.55 11.46
CA GLN A 180 -17.61 2.41 10.95
C GLN A 180 -17.09 3.35 9.84
N LYS A 181 -17.96 3.69 8.89
CA LYS A 181 -17.66 4.78 7.94
C LYS A 181 -17.56 6.10 8.68
N LYS A 182 -16.43 6.78 8.55
CA LYS A 182 -16.18 8.11 9.13
C LYS A 182 -15.43 9.00 8.15
N PRO A 183 -15.58 10.34 8.27
CA PRO A 183 -14.85 11.27 7.42
C PRO A 183 -13.35 11.27 7.73
N PHE A 184 -12.54 11.21 6.69
CA PHE A 184 -11.12 11.52 6.67
C PHE A 184 -10.92 12.83 5.91
N TYR A 185 -10.47 13.87 6.60
CA TYR A 185 -10.35 15.23 6.10
C TYR A 185 -9.01 15.42 5.40
N THR A 186 -9.02 15.72 4.11
CA THR A 186 -7.82 15.96 3.29
C THR A 186 -7.51 17.46 3.21
N SER A 187 -8.55 18.29 3.29
CA SER A 187 -8.45 19.74 3.44
C SER A 187 -9.62 20.28 4.29
N ALA A 188 -9.71 21.61 4.47
CA ALA A 188 -10.79 22.23 5.23
C ALA A 188 -12.17 21.98 4.59
N ASP A 189 -12.20 21.89 3.26
CA ASP A 189 -13.44 21.80 2.48
C ASP A 189 -13.65 20.39 1.90
N GLU A 190 -12.66 19.50 2.00
CA GLU A 190 -12.69 18.18 1.38
C GLU A 190 -12.48 17.06 2.41
N HIS A 191 -13.33 16.04 2.30
CA HIS A 191 -13.22 14.81 3.06
C HIS A 191 -13.72 13.64 2.23
N ARG A 192 -13.32 12.44 2.63
CA ARG A 192 -13.84 11.17 2.10
C ARG A 192 -14.25 10.25 3.23
N GLU A 193 -15.19 9.35 2.97
CA GLU A 193 -15.55 8.33 3.94
C GLU A 193 -14.55 7.17 3.89
N VAL A 194 -14.05 6.77 5.06
CA VAL A 194 -13.12 5.67 5.23
C VAL A 194 -13.66 4.68 6.26
N ASP A 195 -13.28 3.41 6.13
CA ASP A 195 -13.54 2.42 7.18
C ASP A 195 -12.63 2.71 8.37
N MET A 196 -13.19 3.30 9.41
CA MET A 196 -12.48 3.70 10.62
C MET A 196 -12.62 2.60 11.66
N MET A 197 -11.54 1.89 11.92
CA MET A 197 -11.46 0.85 12.95
C MET A 197 -11.37 1.52 14.32
N ARG A 198 -11.95 0.91 15.36
CA ARG A 198 -11.97 1.47 16.71
C ARG A 198 -11.65 0.43 17.77
N MET A 199 -10.81 0.82 18.73
CA MET A 199 -10.47 -0.01 19.88
C MET A 199 -10.13 0.86 21.09
N LYS A 200 -10.37 0.34 22.29
CA LYS A 200 -9.87 0.90 23.54
C LYS A 200 -8.95 -0.12 24.23
N ASP A 201 -7.70 0.27 24.51
CA ASP A 201 -6.75 -0.49 25.31
C ASP A 201 -5.57 0.37 25.78
N LYS A 202 -4.58 -0.25 26.43
CA LYS A 202 -3.29 0.35 26.76
C LYS A 202 -2.34 0.26 25.57
N PHE A 203 -1.96 1.42 25.05
CA PHE A 203 -1.01 1.56 23.94
C PHE A 203 0.19 2.40 24.35
N ASP A 204 1.26 2.31 23.56
CA ASP A 204 2.35 3.28 23.64
C ASP A 204 1.82 4.61 23.14
N TYR A 205 1.92 5.65 23.95
CA TYR A 205 1.39 6.97 23.61
C TYR A 205 2.23 8.07 24.21
N THR A 206 2.44 9.12 23.43
CA THR A 206 2.92 10.43 23.89
C THR A 206 2.31 11.54 23.04
N GLU A 207 2.41 12.77 23.51
CA GLU A 207 1.99 13.96 22.78
C GLU A 207 2.89 15.15 23.14
N ASP A 208 3.18 16.01 22.18
CA ASP A 208 3.87 17.28 22.39
C ASP A 208 3.03 18.46 21.86
N GLU A 209 3.61 19.62 21.59
CA GLU A 209 2.86 20.76 21.02
C GLU A 209 2.30 20.47 19.62
N ASP A 210 2.95 19.60 18.85
CA ASP A 210 2.74 19.43 17.42
C ASP A 210 2.10 18.09 17.04
N TRP A 211 2.36 17.04 17.82
CA TRP A 211 2.08 15.65 17.48
C TRP A 211 1.31 14.92 18.59
N GLN A 212 0.49 13.97 18.16
CA GLN A 212 0.08 12.82 18.95
C GLN A 212 0.76 11.58 18.35
N ILE A 213 1.40 10.78 19.20
CA ILE A 213 2.13 9.58 18.81
C ILE A 213 1.41 8.37 19.38
N LEU A 214 1.11 7.38 18.54
CA LEU A 214 0.49 6.13 18.96
C LEU A 214 1.33 4.95 18.46
N GLY A 215 1.81 4.11 19.37
CA GLY A 215 2.46 2.84 19.07
C GLY A 215 1.48 1.67 19.17
N LEU A 216 1.32 0.97 18.05
CA LEU A 216 0.51 -0.23 17.90
C LEU A 216 1.43 -1.45 17.75
N PRO A 217 1.53 -2.32 18.76
CA PRO A 217 2.36 -3.51 18.68
C PRO A 217 1.75 -4.55 17.75
N TYR A 218 2.60 -5.15 16.91
CA TYR A 218 2.29 -6.42 16.26
C TYR A 218 2.47 -7.58 17.25
N LYS A 219 2.00 -8.76 16.86
CA LYS A 219 2.07 -9.99 17.64
C LYS A 219 3.50 -10.22 18.14
N ASN A 220 3.61 -10.64 19.40
CA ASN A 220 4.87 -10.82 20.14
C ASN A 220 5.68 -9.53 20.40
N ALA A 221 5.20 -8.36 19.98
CA ALA A 221 5.76 -7.04 20.26
C ALA A 221 7.22 -6.81 19.79
N GLU A 222 7.72 -7.63 18.85
CA GLU A 222 9.03 -7.41 18.20
C GLU A 222 8.98 -6.23 17.22
N VAL A 223 7.81 -5.99 16.62
CA VAL A 223 7.57 -4.93 15.63
C VAL A 223 6.43 -4.06 16.11
N ASN A 224 6.54 -2.75 15.92
CA ASN A 224 5.51 -1.77 16.27
C ASN A 224 5.26 -0.83 15.08
N MET A 225 4.00 -0.51 14.81
CA MET A 225 3.65 0.63 13.98
C MET A 225 3.49 1.85 14.88
N TYR A 226 4.24 2.91 14.61
CA TYR A 226 4.04 4.21 15.25
C TYR A 226 3.35 5.16 14.29
N VAL A 227 2.21 5.69 14.70
CA VAL A 227 1.45 6.73 13.99
C VAL A 227 1.80 8.08 14.58
N PHE A 228 2.26 8.98 13.73
CA PHE A 228 2.56 10.37 14.01
C PHE A 228 1.44 11.21 13.42
N LEU A 229 0.51 11.65 14.29
CA LEU A 229 -0.65 12.44 13.91
C LEU A 229 -0.41 13.91 14.26
N PRO A 230 -0.34 14.83 13.29
CA PRO A 230 -0.26 16.25 13.58
C PRO A 230 -1.51 16.71 14.34
N LYS A 231 -1.36 17.50 15.40
CA LYS A 231 -2.51 18.10 16.11
C LYS A 231 -3.27 19.10 15.23
N GLU A 232 -2.55 19.80 14.37
CA GLU A 232 -3.12 20.65 13.33
C GLU A 232 -3.44 19.82 12.08
N LYS A 233 -4.72 19.72 11.72
CA LYS A 233 -5.25 18.76 10.73
C LYS A 233 -4.54 18.71 9.38
N PHE A 234 -4.03 19.84 8.90
CA PHE A 234 -3.45 19.96 7.54
C PHE A 234 -1.97 20.35 7.57
N ALA A 235 -1.30 20.18 8.72
CA ALA A 235 0.08 20.57 8.88
C ALA A 235 1.10 19.48 8.51
N LEU A 236 0.67 18.27 8.14
CA LEU A 236 1.55 17.12 7.94
C LEU A 236 2.78 17.47 7.11
N ALA A 237 2.58 18.06 5.94
CA ALA A 237 3.68 18.39 5.04
C ALA A 237 4.67 19.42 5.63
N LYS A 238 4.16 20.47 6.28
CA LYS A 238 4.99 21.45 6.99
C LYS A 238 5.77 20.79 8.12
N ARG A 239 5.14 19.91 8.89
CA ARG A 239 5.77 19.21 10.02
C ARG A 239 6.80 18.19 9.55
N LEU A 240 6.51 17.45 8.48
CA LEU A 240 7.46 16.53 7.86
C LEU A 240 8.71 17.23 7.33
N LYS A 241 8.60 18.47 6.84
CA LYS A 241 9.79 19.28 6.44
C LYS A 241 10.69 19.66 7.63
N ALA A 242 10.12 19.82 8.82
CA ALA A 242 10.84 20.22 10.04
C ALA A 242 11.28 19.04 10.93
N LEU A 243 10.76 17.84 10.68
CA LEU A 243 11.08 16.63 11.44
C LEU A 243 12.55 16.22 11.20
N ASP A 244 13.17 15.49 12.11
CA ASP A 244 14.47 14.86 11.86
C ASP A 244 14.51 13.47 12.50
N GLY A 245 15.54 12.70 12.16
CA GLY A 245 15.69 11.33 12.64
C GLY A 245 15.82 11.26 14.16
N GLN A 246 16.51 12.23 14.78
CA GLN A 246 16.65 12.31 16.22
C GLN A 246 15.28 12.47 16.89
N ARG A 247 14.47 13.41 16.40
CA ARG A 247 13.14 13.70 16.92
C ARG A 247 12.19 12.51 16.79
N ILE A 248 12.23 11.76 15.68
CA ILE A 248 11.45 10.52 15.53
C ILE A 248 11.77 9.54 16.66
N MET A 249 13.06 9.29 16.88
CA MET A 249 13.50 8.31 17.89
C MET A 249 13.18 8.78 19.31
N GLU A 250 13.37 10.07 19.61
CA GLU A 250 12.98 10.66 20.89
C GLU A 250 11.49 10.48 21.16
N MET A 251 10.62 10.84 20.21
CA MET A 251 9.17 10.69 20.36
C MET A 251 8.73 9.24 20.55
N ILE A 252 9.41 8.28 19.92
CA ILE A 252 9.17 6.85 20.14
C ILE A 252 9.63 6.44 21.54
N CYS A 253 10.82 6.87 21.99
CA CYS A 253 11.34 6.57 23.31
C CYS A 253 10.52 7.20 24.46
N ASP A 254 9.92 8.36 24.22
CA ASP A 254 9.10 9.08 25.19
C ASP A 254 7.70 8.46 25.37
N CYS A 255 7.32 7.49 24.54
CA CYS A 255 6.04 6.81 24.67
C CYS A 255 5.92 6.03 26.00
N GLY A 256 4.82 6.29 26.71
CA GLY A 256 4.43 5.50 27.89
C GLY A 256 3.20 4.64 27.59
N LYS A 257 3.02 3.55 28.36
CA LYS A 257 1.79 2.75 28.29
C LYS A 257 0.62 3.50 28.92
N VAL A 258 -0.31 3.99 28.10
CA VAL A 258 -1.49 4.77 28.52
C VAL A 258 -2.76 4.12 27.99
N GLU A 259 -3.86 4.21 28.74
CA GLU A 259 -5.17 3.80 28.22
C GLU A 259 -5.65 4.82 27.17
N VAL A 260 -5.76 4.37 25.92
CA VAL A 260 -6.13 5.19 24.76
C VAL A 260 -7.31 4.53 24.04
N GLU A 261 -8.28 5.36 23.67
CA GLU A 261 -9.27 5.01 22.66
C GLU A 261 -8.78 5.49 21.30
N VAL A 262 -8.52 4.53 20.40
CA VAL A 262 -7.95 4.75 19.07
C VAL A 262 -9.01 4.56 18.01
N GLU A 263 -9.03 5.48 17.05
CA GLU A 263 -9.67 5.33 15.75
C GLU A 263 -8.61 5.43 14.65
N LEU A 264 -8.45 4.36 13.86
CA LEU A 264 -7.44 4.24 12.80
C LEU A 264 -8.12 3.80 11.50
N PRO A 265 -7.88 4.48 10.36
CA PRO A 265 -8.47 4.09 9.09
C PRO A 265 -7.84 2.79 8.58
N LYS A 266 -8.65 1.98 7.89
CA LYS A 266 -8.13 0.93 7.00
C LYS A 266 -7.52 1.58 5.77
N PHE A 267 -6.35 1.12 5.35
CA PHE A 267 -5.69 1.67 4.18
C PHE A 267 -4.78 0.67 3.51
N LYS A 268 -4.51 0.91 2.23
CA LYS A 268 -3.65 0.08 1.40
C LYS A 268 -2.78 0.98 0.55
N LEU A 269 -1.47 0.84 0.67
CA LEU A 269 -0.50 1.63 -0.09
C LEU A 269 0.37 0.70 -0.90
N GLU A 270 0.56 1.05 -2.16
CA GLU A 270 1.52 0.44 -3.06
C GLU A 270 2.22 1.56 -3.81
N LYS A 271 3.55 1.61 -3.73
CA LYS A 271 4.32 2.64 -4.43
C LYS A 271 5.57 2.04 -5.05
N LYS A 272 5.73 2.29 -6.35
CA LYS A 272 6.99 2.10 -7.09
C LYS A 272 7.71 3.44 -7.18
N LEU A 273 9.01 3.44 -6.94
CA LEU A 273 9.91 4.58 -7.00
C LEU A 273 11.16 4.23 -7.81
N GLU A 274 11.51 5.12 -8.73
CA GLU A 274 12.82 5.15 -9.37
C GLU A 274 13.65 6.19 -8.63
N LEU A 275 14.68 5.73 -7.91
CA LEU A 275 15.32 6.51 -6.86
C LEU A 275 16.53 7.30 -7.33
N VAL A 276 16.96 7.18 -8.60
CA VAL A 276 18.18 7.84 -9.10
C VAL A 276 18.15 9.35 -8.85
N GLU A 277 17.10 10.04 -9.30
CA GLU A 277 16.98 11.50 -9.13
C GLU A 277 16.78 11.91 -7.66
N THR A 278 16.11 11.06 -6.87
CA THR A 278 15.98 11.25 -5.42
C THR A 278 17.35 11.18 -4.75
N LEU A 279 18.12 10.12 -5.02
CA LEU A 279 19.43 9.87 -4.42
C LEU A 279 20.47 10.94 -4.81
N LYS A 280 20.40 11.46 -6.05
CA LYS A 280 21.18 12.65 -6.45
C LYS A 280 20.88 13.87 -5.57
N LYS A 281 19.60 14.15 -5.29
CA LYS A 281 19.21 15.24 -4.37
C LYS A 281 19.69 15.01 -2.93
N LEU A 282 19.87 13.76 -2.53
CA LEU A 282 20.47 13.38 -1.25
C LEU A 282 22.01 13.45 -1.26
N GLY A 283 22.63 13.93 -2.34
CA GLY A 283 24.07 14.13 -2.45
C GLY A 283 24.85 12.96 -3.04
N ILE A 284 24.17 11.90 -3.50
CA ILE A 284 24.78 10.76 -4.18
C ILE A 284 24.76 11.05 -5.68
N GLU A 285 25.72 11.82 -6.19
CA GLU A 285 25.75 12.24 -7.59
C GLU A 285 26.69 11.38 -8.43
N GLU A 286 27.90 11.15 -7.91
CA GLU A 286 28.99 10.53 -8.65
C GLU A 286 28.73 9.06 -8.96
N ALA A 287 28.01 8.36 -8.08
CA ALA A 287 27.62 6.97 -8.27
C ALA A 287 26.80 6.72 -9.55
N PHE A 288 26.07 7.73 -10.03
CA PHE A 288 25.26 7.66 -11.24
C PHE A 288 25.97 8.23 -12.48
N SER A 289 27.18 8.76 -12.33
CA SER A 289 27.94 9.36 -13.42
C SER A 289 28.75 8.32 -14.17
N GLN A 290 28.51 8.16 -15.46
CA GLN A 290 29.27 7.22 -16.30
C GLN A 290 30.76 7.58 -16.40
N SER A 291 31.12 8.86 -16.26
CA SER A 291 32.52 9.31 -16.38
C SER A 291 33.26 9.36 -15.05
N ASN A 292 32.53 9.58 -13.94
CA ASN A 292 33.14 9.90 -12.66
C ASN A 292 32.92 8.83 -11.59
N ALA A 293 31.92 7.95 -11.75
CA ALA A 293 31.64 6.89 -10.79
C ALA A 293 32.89 6.03 -10.57
N ASN A 294 33.29 5.89 -9.31
CA ASN A 294 34.42 5.08 -8.93
C ASN A 294 33.93 3.83 -8.18
N PHE A 295 33.65 2.78 -8.96
CA PHE A 295 33.38 1.43 -8.48
C PHE A 295 34.55 0.48 -8.77
N SER A 296 35.78 0.98 -8.64
CA SER A 296 36.99 0.19 -8.88
C SER A 296 37.16 -1.00 -7.92
N GLY A 297 36.43 -1.02 -6.80
CA GLY A 297 36.33 -2.18 -5.92
C GLY A 297 35.48 -3.32 -6.52
N ILE A 298 34.55 -3.01 -7.44
CA ILE A 298 33.68 -3.99 -8.11
C ILE A 298 34.38 -4.60 -9.33
N SER A 299 34.91 -3.76 -10.22
CA SER A 299 35.56 -4.17 -11.48
C SER A 299 36.71 -3.24 -11.84
N ASP A 300 37.67 -3.72 -12.62
CA ASP A 300 38.70 -2.86 -13.22
C ASP A 300 38.17 -2.03 -14.40
N THR A 301 37.01 -2.42 -14.94
CA THR A 301 36.31 -1.62 -15.96
C THR A 301 35.38 -0.62 -15.28
N ALA A 302 35.30 0.60 -15.82
CA ALA A 302 34.43 1.64 -15.28
C ALA A 302 32.97 1.18 -15.25
N LEU A 303 32.34 1.36 -14.08
CA LEU A 303 30.94 1.02 -13.79
C LEU A 303 30.27 2.26 -13.20
N CYS A 304 28.95 2.34 -13.35
CA CYS A 304 28.09 3.28 -12.64
C CYS A 304 26.78 2.60 -12.27
N ILE A 305 26.04 3.18 -11.33
CA ILE A 305 24.66 2.80 -11.05
C ILE A 305 23.80 3.37 -12.17
N SER A 306 23.11 2.48 -12.89
CA SER A 306 22.18 2.87 -13.95
C SER A 306 20.82 3.17 -13.36
N ASP A 307 20.30 2.28 -12.52
CA ASP A 307 18.98 2.41 -11.94
C ASP A 307 18.89 1.87 -10.52
N VAL A 308 17.99 2.47 -9.74
CA VAL A 308 17.61 2.03 -8.40
C VAL A 308 16.10 1.97 -8.34
N ILE A 309 15.55 0.77 -8.33
CA ILE A 309 14.11 0.51 -8.44
C ILE A 309 13.63 -0.01 -7.10
N HIS A 310 12.74 0.73 -6.47
CA HIS A 310 12.13 0.39 -5.19
C HIS A 310 10.62 0.22 -5.33
N LYS A 311 10.06 -0.86 -4.77
CA LYS A 311 8.61 -1.00 -4.64
C LYS A 311 8.23 -1.57 -3.29
N ALA A 312 7.30 -0.90 -2.62
CA ALA A 312 6.81 -1.30 -1.31
C ALA A 312 5.28 -1.40 -1.31
N PHE A 313 4.78 -2.32 -0.50
CA PHE A 313 3.36 -2.59 -0.33
C PHE A 313 3.02 -2.79 1.15
N ILE A 314 1.90 -2.19 1.59
CA ILE A 314 1.28 -2.42 2.89
C ILE A 314 -0.25 -2.40 2.78
N GLU A 315 -0.92 -3.21 3.59
CA GLU A 315 -2.37 -3.18 3.75
C GLU A 315 -2.74 -3.31 5.22
N VAL A 316 -3.32 -2.26 5.81
CA VAL A 316 -3.72 -2.20 7.22
C VAL A 316 -5.22 -2.46 7.38
N ASN A 317 -5.57 -3.41 8.25
CA ASN A 317 -6.93 -3.81 8.59
C ASN A 317 -7.06 -4.21 10.08
N GLU A 318 -8.21 -4.80 10.46
CA GLU A 318 -8.53 -5.11 11.86
C GLU A 318 -7.67 -6.23 12.45
N GLU A 319 -7.21 -7.15 11.61
CA GLU A 319 -6.36 -8.27 11.99
C GLU A 319 -4.90 -7.83 12.20
N GLY A 320 -4.44 -6.87 11.41
CA GLY A 320 -3.04 -6.51 11.31
C GLY A 320 -2.72 -5.80 9.99
N THR A 321 -1.56 -6.13 9.45
CA THR A 321 -1.21 -5.91 8.05
C THR A 321 -1.44 -7.22 7.27
N GLU A 322 -2.45 -7.24 6.38
CA GLU A 322 -3.01 -8.29 5.47
C GLU A 322 -3.38 -9.71 6.02
N ALA A 323 -4.51 -10.29 5.57
CA ALA A 323 -5.28 -11.37 6.27
C ALA A 323 -5.65 -12.64 5.45
N ILE A 324 -6.11 -13.72 6.14
CA ILE A 324 -7.28 -14.60 5.82
C ILE A 324 -7.85 -15.11 7.17
N ALA A 325 -9.16 -14.93 7.41
CA ALA A 325 -9.84 -15.12 8.70
C ALA A 325 -10.27 -16.58 9.01
N VAL A 326 -10.36 -16.94 10.30
CA VAL A 326 -11.58 -17.46 11.02
C VAL A 326 -11.28 -17.49 12.55
N SER A 327 -12.11 -16.87 13.41
CA SER A 327 -12.77 -17.52 14.59
C SER A 327 -13.17 -16.59 15.76
N ALA A 328 -14.46 -16.70 16.10
CA ALA A 328 -15.14 -16.69 17.42
C ALA A 328 -14.64 -15.84 18.59
N VAL A 329 -15.48 -14.88 19.00
CA VAL A 329 -15.38 -14.09 20.23
C VAL A 329 -15.95 -14.86 21.43
N GLN A 330 -15.20 -14.92 22.54
CA GLN A 330 -15.74 -15.24 23.87
C GLN A 330 -15.84 -13.96 24.72
N LEU A 331 -17.07 -13.58 25.09
CA LEU A 331 -17.35 -12.52 26.07
C LEU A 331 -17.10 -13.03 27.49
N LYS A 332 -16.17 -12.39 28.21
CA LYS A 332 -16.09 -12.48 29.68
C LYS A 332 -16.42 -11.13 30.30
N TRP A 333 -17.56 -11.07 30.98
CA TRP A 333 -17.92 -9.96 31.85
C TRP A 333 -17.07 -9.99 33.13
N ARG A 334 -16.47 -8.86 33.51
CA ARG A 334 -15.92 -8.65 34.84
C ARG A 334 -16.40 -7.29 35.38
N CYS A 335 -16.92 -7.31 36.60
CA CYS A 335 -17.39 -6.13 37.32
C CYS A 335 -16.23 -5.18 37.65
N ALA A 336 -16.46 -3.88 37.49
CA ALA A 336 -15.46 -2.83 37.69
C ALA A 336 -15.12 -2.62 39.16
N TRP A 337 -13.84 -2.75 39.50
CA TRP A 337 -13.26 -2.12 40.69
C TRP A 337 -12.83 -0.71 40.29
N MET A 338 -13.24 0.31 41.07
CA MET A 338 -12.86 1.71 40.86
C MET A 338 -11.34 1.87 40.90
N GLN A 339 -10.72 2.00 39.72
CA GLN A 339 -9.35 2.47 39.59
C GLN A 339 -9.31 4.01 39.63
N PRO A 340 -8.24 4.62 40.17
CA PRO A 340 -8.06 6.06 40.17
C PRO A 340 -8.18 6.64 38.75
N HIS A 341 -8.77 7.83 38.64
CA HIS A 341 -9.06 8.55 37.38
C HIS A 341 -7.78 8.84 36.57
N ILE A 342 -7.31 7.88 35.79
CA ILE A 342 -6.38 8.13 34.69
C ILE A 342 -7.25 8.69 33.54
N PRO A 343 -7.00 9.92 33.05
CA PRO A 343 -7.79 10.49 31.98
C PRO A 343 -7.62 9.62 30.72
N LEU A 344 -8.73 9.09 30.22
CA LEU A 344 -8.78 8.37 28.95
C LEU A 344 -8.31 9.31 27.84
N ARG A 345 -7.27 8.93 27.11
CA ARG A 345 -6.81 9.66 25.94
C ARG A 345 -7.57 9.19 24.70
N PHE A 346 -7.80 10.09 23.77
CA PHE A 346 -8.46 9.81 22.50
C PHE A 346 -7.54 10.23 21.36
N ILE A 347 -7.37 9.34 20.38
CA ILE A 347 -6.69 9.65 19.14
C ILE A 347 -7.57 9.21 17.97
N VAL A 348 -7.94 10.17 17.12
CA VAL A 348 -8.75 9.94 15.93
C VAL A 348 -7.90 10.29 14.73
N VAL A 349 -7.46 9.28 14.00
CA VAL A 349 -6.61 9.41 12.81
C VAL A 349 -7.50 9.76 11.60
N GLY A 350 -8.15 10.93 11.68
CA GLY A 350 -9.15 11.41 10.72
C GLY A 350 -8.62 12.40 9.70
N HIS A 351 -7.31 12.53 9.55
CA HIS A 351 -6.63 13.49 8.65
C HIS A 351 -5.20 13.01 8.37
N PRO A 352 -4.46 13.63 7.41
CA PRO A 352 -3.16 13.14 7.00
C PRO A 352 -2.17 12.91 8.14
N PHE A 353 -1.54 11.74 8.10
CA PHE A 353 -0.60 11.30 9.13
C PHE A 353 0.65 10.64 8.52
N PHE A 354 1.72 10.68 9.28
CA PHE A 354 2.96 9.95 9.01
C PHE A 354 2.97 8.68 9.87
N PHE A 355 3.53 7.59 9.36
CA PHE A 355 3.73 6.39 10.16
C PHE A 355 5.07 5.76 9.86
N VAL A 356 5.57 5.02 10.85
CA VAL A 356 6.76 4.20 10.71
C VAL A 356 6.51 2.82 11.28
N ILE A 357 7.19 1.82 10.73
CA ILE A 357 7.21 0.47 11.28
C ILE A 357 8.62 0.20 11.78
N VAL A 358 8.72 -0.06 13.08
CA VAL A 358 9.99 -0.21 13.78
C VAL A 358 10.10 -1.61 14.34
N LYS A 359 11.25 -2.24 14.12
CA LYS A 359 11.66 -3.46 14.81
C LYS A 359 12.83 -3.08 15.71
N GLU A 360 12.65 -3.23 17.01
CA GLU A 360 13.58 -2.76 18.04
C GLU A 360 13.86 -1.24 17.91
N GLN A 361 14.91 -0.85 17.20
CA GLN A 361 15.25 0.55 16.89
C GLN A 361 15.40 0.83 15.38
N SER A 362 15.28 -0.20 14.55
CA SER A 362 15.44 -0.11 13.09
C SER A 362 14.12 0.27 12.42
N LEU A 363 14.15 1.37 11.66
CA LEU A 363 13.03 1.85 10.85
C LEU A 363 12.89 1.01 9.57
N LEU A 364 12.04 -0.01 9.61
CA LEU A 364 11.82 -0.91 8.48
C LEU A 364 11.04 -0.23 7.36
N PHE A 365 10.00 0.53 7.72
CA PHE A 365 9.15 1.25 6.77
C PHE A 365 8.85 2.63 7.26
N VAL A 366 8.69 3.54 6.31
CA VAL A 366 8.12 4.86 6.53
C VAL A 366 7.04 5.10 5.49
N GLY A 367 6.00 5.82 5.87
CA GLY A 367 4.94 6.18 4.94
C GLY A 367 4.14 7.37 5.40
N GLN A 368 3.45 7.98 4.45
CA GLN A 368 2.48 9.03 4.72
C GLN A 368 1.16 8.64 4.07
N VAL A 369 0.07 8.91 4.78
CA VAL A 369 -1.29 8.73 4.29
C VAL A 369 -1.92 10.11 4.15
N THR A 370 -2.17 10.51 2.92
CA THR A 370 -2.84 11.75 2.51
C THR A 370 -4.12 11.40 1.72
N GLU A 371 -4.52 12.26 0.79
CA GLU A 371 -5.73 12.23 -0.02
C GLU A 371 -5.90 10.98 -0.89
N GLU A 372 -4.84 10.30 -1.34
CA GLU A 372 -4.97 9.18 -2.30
C GLU A 372 -4.93 7.78 -1.66
N GLY A 373 -4.43 7.65 -0.43
CA GLY A 373 -4.03 6.35 0.15
C GLY A 373 -5.08 5.51 0.86
N THR A 374 -6.29 6.05 1.08
CA THR A 374 -7.43 5.27 1.56
C THR A 374 -8.48 5.13 0.46
N LYS A 375 -8.02 4.85 -0.77
CA LYS A 375 -8.91 4.24 -1.76
C LYS A 375 -9.43 2.95 -1.14
N ALA A 376 -10.70 2.96 -0.71
CA ALA A 376 -11.44 1.74 -0.43
C ALA A 376 -11.24 0.85 -1.66
N ALA A 377 -10.68 -0.36 -1.47
CA ALA A 377 -10.29 -1.32 -2.51
C ALA A 377 -11.00 -1.08 -3.86
N ALA A 378 -10.42 -0.21 -4.68
CA ALA A 378 -10.97 0.15 -5.98
C ALA A 378 -10.34 -0.81 -6.98
N TRP A 379 -11.10 -1.86 -7.24
CA TRP A 379 -11.08 -2.78 -8.37
C TRP A 379 -9.99 -2.56 -9.43
N THR A 380 -9.15 -3.59 -9.63
CA THR A 380 -8.19 -3.71 -10.71
C THR A 380 -8.90 -3.58 -12.06
N ALA A 381 -8.61 -2.53 -12.83
CA ALA A 381 -8.97 -2.48 -14.24
C ALA A 381 -8.08 -3.48 -14.99
N ILE A 382 -8.70 -4.53 -15.54
CA ILE A 382 -8.01 -5.46 -16.46
C ILE A 382 -7.90 -4.75 -17.81
N VAL A 383 -6.70 -4.26 -18.16
CA VAL A 383 -6.39 -3.80 -19.52
C VAL A 383 -5.76 -4.97 -20.27
N MET A 384 -6.49 -5.56 -21.21
CA MET A 384 -5.94 -6.57 -22.12
C MET A 384 -5.44 -5.88 -23.41
N PRO A 385 -4.18 -6.05 -23.82
CA PRO A 385 -3.76 -5.66 -25.16
C PRO A 385 -4.34 -6.67 -26.17
N CYS A 386 -5.16 -6.18 -27.10
CA CYS A 386 -5.71 -7.01 -28.17
C CYS A 386 -4.67 -7.14 -29.28
N ASN A 387 -3.73 -8.08 -29.14
CA ASN A 387 -2.93 -8.51 -30.27
C ASN A 387 -3.40 -9.88 -30.75
N SER A 388 -3.62 -9.98 -32.05
CA SER A 388 -3.96 -11.17 -32.86
C SER A 388 -5.46 -11.36 -33.14
N VAL A 389 -5.74 -11.33 -34.44
CA VAL A 389 -6.97 -11.76 -35.12
C VAL A 389 -7.55 -13.03 -34.50
N VAL A 390 -8.73 -12.94 -33.87
CA VAL A 390 -9.52 -14.10 -33.43
C VAL A 390 -10.71 -14.26 -34.39
N PRO A 391 -10.78 -15.33 -35.19
CA PRO A 391 -11.98 -15.64 -35.96
C PRO A 391 -13.01 -16.31 -35.03
N HIS A 392 -14.27 -15.90 -35.18
CA HIS A 392 -15.47 -16.41 -34.51
C HIS A 392 -15.66 -16.00 -33.03
N PHE A 393 -16.77 -15.30 -32.82
CA PHE A 393 -17.32 -14.81 -31.56
C PHE A 393 -17.34 -15.88 -30.46
N MET A 394 -16.41 -15.76 -29.50
CA MET A 394 -16.62 -16.30 -28.15
C MET A 394 -17.27 -15.21 -27.29
N PRO A 395 -18.39 -15.47 -26.59
CA PRO A 395 -18.88 -14.55 -25.58
C PRO A 395 -17.96 -14.63 -24.34
N LEU A 396 -17.22 -13.57 -24.07
CA LEU A 396 -16.53 -13.37 -22.80
C LEU A 396 -17.58 -13.27 -21.69
N LYS A 397 -17.59 -14.23 -20.78
CA LYS A 397 -18.51 -14.28 -19.64
C LYS A 397 -17.79 -13.73 -18.40
N PHE A 398 -18.06 -12.48 -18.03
CA PHE A 398 -17.63 -11.92 -16.76
C PHE A 398 -18.72 -12.12 -15.72
N ILE A 399 -18.36 -12.75 -14.60
CA ILE A 399 -19.22 -12.86 -13.42
C ILE A 399 -18.55 -12.04 -12.33
N ALA A 400 -19.15 -10.91 -11.97
CA ALA A 400 -18.72 -10.09 -10.85
C ALA A 400 -19.89 -10.00 -9.85
N ASN A 401 -19.61 -10.26 -8.58
CA ASN A 401 -20.60 -10.26 -7.51
C ASN A 401 -20.80 -8.88 -6.85
N HIS A 402 -20.24 -7.81 -7.44
CA HIS A 402 -20.33 -6.42 -6.96
C HIS A 402 -20.36 -5.42 -8.13
N PRO A 403 -20.80 -4.15 -7.93
CA PRO A 403 -20.90 -3.15 -9.00
C PRO A 403 -19.53 -2.72 -9.54
N PHE A 404 -19.41 -2.55 -10.86
CA PHE A 404 -18.19 -2.08 -11.55
C PHE A 404 -18.53 -1.12 -12.70
N ILE A 405 -17.59 -0.27 -13.09
CA ILE A 405 -17.66 0.61 -14.27
C ILE A 405 -16.68 0.08 -15.31
N PHE A 406 -17.10 -0.03 -16.58
CA PHE A 406 -16.21 -0.32 -17.70
C PHE A 406 -16.00 0.92 -18.56
N SER A 407 -14.81 1.08 -19.12
CA SER A 407 -14.53 2.06 -20.18
C SER A 407 -13.76 1.35 -21.30
N ILE A 408 -14.17 1.55 -22.55
CA ILE A 408 -13.46 1.02 -23.73
C ILE A 408 -12.60 2.15 -24.27
N VAL A 409 -11.30 1.91 -24.40
CA VAL A 409 -10.34 2.83 -25.00
C VAL A 409 -9.87 2.24 -26.33
N ASN A 410 -9.79 3.05 -27.38
CA ASN A 410 -9.21 2.66 -28.67
C ASN A 410 -7.67 2.75 -28.63
N GLU A 411 -6.99 2.06 -29.56
CA GLU A 411 -5.53 1.84 -29.60
C GLU A 411 -4.65 3.11 -29.60
N GLU A 412 -5.21 4.30 -29.79
CA GLU A 412 -4.44 5.55 -29.81
C GLU A 412 -4.44 6.33 -28.48
N GLY A 413 -5.04 5.79 -27.42
CA GLY A 413 -4.83 6.32 -26.05
C GLY A 413 -5.21 7.78 -25.83
N SER A 414 -6.09 8.36 -26.66
CA SER A 414 -6.63 9.70 -26.40
C SER A 414 -7.87 9.59 -25.51
N GLU A 415 -7.78 10.10 -24.28
CA GLU A 415 -8.96 10.53 -23.54
C GLU A 415 -9.69 11.58 -24.40
N ALA A 416 -10.88 11.25 -24.90
CA ALA A 416 -11.76 12.27 -25.45
C ALA A 416 -12.29 13.12 -24.28
N ALA A 417 -11.53 14.15 -23.90
CA ALA A 417 -11.97 15.18 -22.99
C ALA A 417 -13.05 16.06 -23.67
N ALA A 418 -14.27 16.07 -23.13
CA ALA A 418 -15.09 17.27 -22.96
C ALA A 418 -16.44 16.98 -22.28
N ALA A 419 -16.56 17.49 -21.05
CA ALA A 419 -17.65 18.30 -20.52
C ALA A 419 -19.11 17.78 -20.46
N SER A 420 -19.64 17.90 -19.24
CA SER A 420 -21.04 18.03 -18.84
C SER A 420 -21.96 18.78 -19.82
N ALA A 421 -23.18 18.25 -20.00
CA ALA A 421 -24.49 18.93 -20.00
C ALA A 421 -25.46 18.37 -21.07
N ALA A 422 -26.72 18.20 -20.64
CA ALA A 422 -27.95 18.15 -21.44
C ALA A 422 -28.04 17.10 -22.57
N ILE A 423 -28.91 16.09 -22.44
CA ILE A 423 -30.33 16.19 -22.83
C ILE A 423 -30.51 16.78 -24.24
N MET A 424 -30.69 15.86 -25.19
CA MET A 424 -31.73 15.86 -26.23
C MET A 424 -31.53 16.66 -27.54
N MET A 425 -31.96 15.98 -28.62
CA MET A 425 -32.39 16.44 -29.96
C MET A 425 -31.30 16.65 -31.04
N LEU A 426 -31.49 16.32 -32.32
CA LEU A 426 -32.33 15.39 -33.14
C LEU A 426 -32.12 15.85 -34.60
N ARG A 427 -32.14 14.91 -35.57
CA ARG A 427 -32.70 14.96 -36.96
C ARG A 427 -31.76 14.31 -37.99
N ALA A 428 -32.22 13.56 -38.99
CA ALA A 428 -33.55 13.49 -39.60
C ALA A 428 -33.94 12.10 -40.14
N ALA A 429 -35.22 11.78 -39.96
CA ALA A 429 -36.19 11.21 -40.91
C ALA A 429 -35.75 10.97 -42.39
N PRO A 430 -36.38 10.04 -43.15
CA PRO A 430 -37.84 9.86 -43.11
C PRO A 430 -38.45 8.44 -43.33
N VAL A 431 -39.72 8.34 -42.89
CA VAL A 431 -40.80 7.41 -43.29
C VAL A 431 -40.85 5.98 -42.70
N MET A 432 -41.37 5.91 -41.46
CA MET A 432 -42.53 5.11 -40.95
C MET A 432 -43.13 3.95 -41.80
N PRO A 433 -43.56 2.81 -41.19
CA PRO A 433 -44.73 2.83 -40.29
C PRO A 433 -44.63 2.06 -38.94
N SER A 434 -45.22 2.70 -37.91
CA SER A 434 -45.98 2.16 -36.75
C SER A 434 -45.36 0.99 -35.94
N GLY A 435 -44.75 1.12 -34.75
CA GLY A 435 -45.00 1.93 -33.53
C GLY A 435 -45.13 0.98 -32.31
N PRO A 436 -45.05 1.42 -31.03
CA PRO A 436 -44.34 2.56 -30.48
C PRO A 436 -43.10 2.17 -29.64
N ILE A 437 -42.25 3.19 -29.45
CA ILE A 437 -41.14 3.29 -28.52
C ILE A 437 -41.70 3.52 -27.10
N SER A 438 -41.18 2.82 -26.08
CA SER A 438 -40.99 3.33 -24.70
C SER A 438 -40.38 2.27 -23.77
N PHE A 439 -39.23 2.58 -23.16
CA PHE A 439 -38.80 1.96 -21.90
C PHE A 439 -39.05 2.98 -20.79
N ILE A 440 -39.91 2.63 -19.83
CA ILE A 440 -40.03 3.30 -18.54
C ILE A 440 -39.48 2.31 -17.53
N ALA A 441 -38.40 2.70 -16.86
CA ALA A 441 -37.75 1.89 -15.84
C ALA A 441 -38.23 2.32 -14.45
N ASP A 442 -39.17 1.59 -13.88
CA ASP A 442 -39.53 1.68 -12.46
C ASP A 442 -38.77 0.59 -11.67
N HIS A 443 -37.43 0.63 -11.78
CA HIS A 443 -36.41 -0.34 -11.33
C HIS A 443 -35.90 -1.31 -12.44
N PRO A 444 -34.60 -1.31 -12.77
CA PRO A 444 -34.03 -2.29 -13.70
C PRO A 444 -33.73 -3.63 -13.02
N PHE A 445 -34.33 -4.69 -13.55
CA PHE A 445 -33.83 -6.07 -13.48
C PHE A 445 -33.25 -6.52 -14.84
N LEU A 446 -32.40 -7.54 -14.70
CA LEU A 446 -31.68 -8.40 -15.66
C LEU A 446 -32.50 -8.98 -16.83
N PHE A 447 -31.82 -9.32 -17.94
CA PHE A 447 -32.21 -10.37 -18.92
C PHE A 447 -30.92 -11.06 -19.47
N ALA A 448 -30.85 -12.31 -19.94
CA ALA A 448 -31.82 -13.28 -20.45
C ALA A 448 -31.29 -14.75 -20.26
N ILE A 449 -32.16 -15.72 -19.95
CA ILE A 449 -32.73 -16.81 -20.82
C ILE A 449 -31.71 -17.84 -21.38
N VAL A 450 -31.94 -19.11 -21.02
CA VAL A 450 -31.20 -20.33 -21.42
C VAL A 450 -32.18 -21.30 -22.08
N ASN A 451 -31.77 -21.90 -23.20
CA ASN A 451 -32.37 -23.12 -23.80
C ASN A 451 -31.20 -23.99 -24.33
N GLU A 452 -30.92 -25.13 -23.69
CA GLU A 452 -31.22 -26.55 -24.06
C GLU A 452 -30.34 -27.19 -25.16
N GLU A 453 -29.28 -27.92 -24.76
CA GLU A 453 -28.96 -29.32 -25.15
C GLU A 453 -27.62 -29.85 -24.52
N GLY A 454 -27.70 -31.01 -23.82
CA GLY A 454 -26.64 -32.05 -23.58
C GLY A 454 -25.55 -31.86 -22.49
N SER A 455 -25.66 -32.44 -21.27
CA SER A 455 -25.15 -33.76 -20.77
C SER A 455 -23.59 -33.88 -20.71
N GLU A 456 -22.86 -34.19 -19.62
CA GLU A 456 -22.97 -35.31 -18.64
C GLU A 456 -22.18 -35.10 -17.30
N ALA A 457 -22.69 -35.76 -16.24
CA ALA A 457 -22.03 -36.36 -15.04
C ALA A 457 -21.42 -35.44 -13.92
N ALA A 458 -21.65 -35.62 -12.60
CA ALA A 458 -22.17 -36.75 -11.82
C ALA A 458 -22.78 -36.33 -10.44
N ALA A 459 -23.71 -37.19 -9.98
CA ALA A 459 -24.15 -37.48 -8.60
C ALA A 459 -25.21 -36.60 -7.85
N ALA A 460 -26.48 -36.98 -8.11
CA ALA A 460 -27.76 -36.97 -7.36
C ALA A 460 -27.72 -36.81 -5.81
N THR A 461 -28.77 -36.40 -5.06
CA THR A 461 -30.26 -36.40 -5.21
C THR A 461 -30.81 -35.50 -4.07
N ASN A 462 -31.83 -34.64 -4.21
CA ASN A 462 -33.27 -34.96 -4.27
C ASN A 462 -34.09 -33.70 -4.59
N VAL A 463 -35.19 -33.87 -5.34
CA VAL A 463 -36.12 -32.81 -5.77
C VAL A 463 -37.50 -33.04 -5.14
N GLY A 464 -38.17 -31.95 -4.77
CA GLY A 464 -39.63 -31.89 -4.63
C GLY A 464 -40.16 -30.68 -5.40
N ILE A 465 -41.12 -30.88 -6.31
CA ILE A 465 -41.81 -29.82 -7.07
C ILE A 465 -43.24 -29.68 -6.56
N ALA A 466 -43.69 -28.44 -6.36
CA ALA A 466 -45.09 -28.04 -6.44
C ALA A 466 -45.18 -26.69 -7.15
N VAL A 467 -46.05 -26.59 -8.17
CA VAL A 467 -46.34 -25.35 -8.91
C VAL A 467 -47.72 -24.85 -8.47
N MET A 468 -47.84 -23.58 -8.05
CA MET A 468 -49.07 -22.77 -8.16
C MET A 468 -48.73 -21.26 -8.23
N CYS A 469 -49.62 -20.51 -8.91
CA CYS A 469 -49.48 -19.16 -9.48
C CYS A 469 -48.95 -18.01 -8.59
N LEU A 470 -48.30 -17.04 -9.24
CA LEU A 470 -47.85 -15.75 -8.67
C LEU A 470 -49.03 -14.83 -8.30
N PRO A 471 -49.02 -14.17 -7.12
CA PRO A 471 -49.93 -13.08 -6.77
C PRO A 471 -49.47 -11.72 -7.36
N PRO A 472 -50.38 -10.73 -7.51
CA PRO A 472 -50.04 -9.42 -8.06
C PRO A 472 -49.04 -8.65 -7.17
N PRO A 473 -48.22 -7.75 -7.74
CA PRO A 473 -47.19 -7.02 -7.00
C PRO A 473 -47.81 -6.08 -5.95
N PRO A 474 -47.14 -5.88 -4.79
CA PRO A 474 -47.64 -5.03 -3.72
C PRO A 474 -47.57 -3.54 -4.09
N GLU A 475 -48.59 -2.78 -3.69
CA GLU A 475 -48.60 -1.32 -3.82
C GLU A 475 -47.53 -0.69 -2.92
N GLN A 476 -46.66 0.13 -3.50
CA GLN A 476 -45.67 0.92 -2.78
C GLN A 476 -46.30 2.25 -2.33
N PHE A 477 -46.26 2.51 -1.02
CA PHE A 477 -46.60 3.81 -0.44
C PHE A 477 -45.30 4.61 -0.22
N ASN A 478 -45.17 5.72 -0.94
CA ASN A 478 -44.00 6.59 -0.85
C ASN A 478 -44.39 7.87 -0.11
N ALA A 479 -43.73 8.15 1.02
CA ALA A 479 -44.05 9.28 1.88
C ALA A 479 -43.02 10.40 1.69
N ASP A 480 -43.21 11.21 0.65
CA ASP A 480 -42.31 12.27 0.18
C ASP A 480 -42.78 13.70 0.54
N HIS A 481 -43.81 13.81 1.38
CA HIS A 481 -44.39 15.07 1.87
C HIS A 481 -44.96 14.88 3.29
N PRO A 482 -45.26 15.96 4.04
CA PRO A 482 -45.71 15.86 5.43
C PRO A 482 -46.87 14.89 5.63
N PHE A 483 -46.72 13.95 6.56
CA PHE A 483 -47.69 12.88 6.75
C PHE A 483 -47.93 12.58 8.23
N MET A 484 -49.14 12.14 8.54
CA MET A 484 -49.47 11.61 9.86
C MET A 484 -49.30 10.10 9.89
N PHE A 485 -48.76 9.60 10.99
CA PHE A 485 -48.65 8.17 11.22
C PHE A 485 -49.22 7.81 12.59
N ALA A 486 -49.73 6.60 12.70
CA ALA A 486 -50.27 6.06 13.93
C ALA A 486 -49.70 4.66 14.19
N PHE A 487 -49.18 4.43 15.39
CA PHE A 487 -48.80 3.09 15.82
C PHE A 487 -49.99 2.42 16.49
N THR A 488 -50.38 1.26 15.97
CA THR A 488 -51.50 0.50 16.51
C THR A 488 -51.06 -0.88 16.95
N LYS A 489 -51.70 -1.41 17.99
CA LYS A 489 -51.57 -2.82 18.37
C LYS A 489 -52.98 -3.39 18.53
N ASN A 490 -53.25 -4.48 17.84
CA ASN A 490 -54.57 -5.13 17.83
C ASN A 490 -55.72 -4.17 17.48
N LYS A 491 -55.51 -3.30 16.49
CA LYS A 491 -56.47 -2.28 16.01
C LYS A 491 -56.80 -1.15 17.00
N THR A 492 -56.11 -1.06 18.12
CA THR A 492 -56.18 0.11 19.02
C THR A 492 -55.00 1.03 18.74
N ILE A 493 -55.27 2.33 18.52
CA ILE A 493 -54.23 3.33 18.29
C ILE A 493 -53.55 3.65 19.61
N LEU A 494 -52.23 3.44 19.65
CA LEU A 494 -51.41 3.67 20.83
C LEU A 494 -50.75 5.06 20.79
N PHE A 495 -50.31 5.49 19.61
CA PHE A 495 -49.66 6.78 19.40
C PHE A 495 -50.01 7.34 18.03
N ILE A 496 -50.14 8.66 17.93
CA ILE A 496 -50.28 9.39 16.67
C ILE A 496 -49.22 10.48 16.64
N GLY A 497 -48.53 10.59 15.50
CA GLY A 497 -47.54 11.63 15.24
C GLY A 497 -47.75 12.23 13.86
N GLN A 498 -47.24 13.44 13.67
CA GLN A 498 -47.17 14.11 12.37
C GLN A 498 -45.71 14.41 12.06
N TYR A 499 -45.30 14.12 10.84
CA TYR A 499 -44.00 14.46 10.29
C TYR A 499 -44.20 15.66 9.34
N PHE A 500 -43.49 16.76 9.58
CA PHE A 500 -43.55 18.01 8.82
C PHE A 500 -42.40 18.14 7.84
#